data_AF-A0A7W9VUC1-F1
#
_entry.id   AF-A0A7W9VUC1-F1
#
_cell.length_a   1.000
_cell.length_b   1.000
_cell.length_c   1.000
_cell.angle_alpha   90.00
_cell.angle_beta   90.00
_cell.angle_gamma   90.00
#
_symmetry.space_group_name_H-M   'P 1'
#
loop_
_entity.id
_entity.type
_entity.pdbx_description
1 polymer ?
#
loop_
_entity_poly.entity_id
_entity_poly.type
_entity_poly.pdbx_seq_one_letter_code
_entity_poly.pdbx_strand_id
1 'polypeptide(L)'
;MRWKLFCGLAILALLAGIGGAELQLRWASPAVAKDDPLYKEYVQSLFLVPGKAQEEFERLATASPLLTSYAMALFTKNRCSTPPASDALIKAAGGTDAFTTEAGERVFAVVGVVATMTYPSVEAEARFCESAQRFIQTGEKYVSEHAR
;
A
#
# COMPACT_ATOMS: atom_id res chain seq x y z
N MET A 1 -17.78 22.79 44.63
CA MET A 1 -18.51 23.12 43.39
C MET A 1 -17.52 23.52 42.30
N ARG A 2 -17.04 22.57 41.49
CA ARG A 2 -16.16 22.83 40.33
C ARG A 2 -16.46 21.80 39.22
N TRP A 3 -17.47 22.06 38.41
CA TRP A 3 -17.80 21.26 37.22
C TRP A 3 -18.60 22.10 36.23
N LYS A 4 -17.95 23.07 35.57
CA LYS A 4 -18.52 23.82 34.43
C LYS A 4 -17.44 24.34 33.45
N LEU A 5 -16.43 23.53 33.12
CA LEU A 5 -15.41 23.90 32.12
C LEU A 5 -15.14 22.86 31.03
N PHE A 6 -15.95 21.79 30.93
CA PHE A 6 -15.72 20.73 29.94
C PHE A 6 -16.64 20.72 28.72
N CYS A 7 -17.59 21.67 28.59
CA CYS A 7 -18.52 21.67 27.44
C CYS A 7 -18.15 22.66 26.31
N GLY A 8 -17.02 23.35 26.39
CA GLY A 8 -16.63 24.37 25.39
C GLY A 8 -15.76 23.88 24.23
N LEU A 9 -15.32 22.61 24.21
CA LEU A 9 -14.33 22.11 23.24
C LEU A 9 -14.83 20.93 22.39
N ALA A 10 -16.12 20.62 22.42
CA ALA A 10 -16.69 19.54 21.61
C ALA A 10 -17.36 20.01 20.30
N ILE A 11 -17.46 21.32 20.04
CA ILE A 11 -18.19 21.87 18.88
C ILE A 11 -17.28 22.34 17.74
N LEU A 12 -15.96 22.43 17.94
CA LEU A 12 -15.01 22.86 16.90
C LEU A 12 -14.32 21.72 16.12
N ALA A 13 -14.48 20.46 16.55
CA ALA A 13 -13.88 19.32 15.85
C ALA A 13 -14.74 18.77 14.68
N LEU A 14 -15.98 19.23 14.52
CA LEU A 14 -16.89 18.78 13.46
C LEU A 14 -16.83 19.61 12.17
N LEU A 15 -16.03 20.69 12.13
CA LEU A 15 -15.83 21.52 10.93
C LEU A 15 -14.48 21.34 10.24
N ALA A 16 -13.59 20.49 10.77
CA ALA A 16 -12.32 20.13 10.13
C ALA A 16 -12.41 18.79 9.37
N GLY A 17 -13.54 18.53 8.71
CA GLY A 17 -13.78 17.37 7.84
C GLY A 17 -12.96 17.38 6.54
N ILE A 18 -11.81 18.03 6.52
CA ILE A 18 -10.88 18.13 5.40
C ILE A 18 -9.49 17.97 6.01
N GLY A 19 -8.97 16.74 6.06
CA GLY A 19 -7.64 16.50 6.62
C GLY A 19 -7.24 15.03 6.67
N GLY A 20 -8.21 14.11 6.77
CA GLY A 20 -7.93 12.67 6.76
C GLY A 20 -7.49 12.15 5.39
N ALA A 21 -8.13 12.61 4.30
CA ALA A 21 -7.82 12.13 2.95
C ALA A 21 -6.52 12.70 2.38
N GLU A 22 -6.20 13.97 2.69
CA GLU A 22 -4.99 14.62 2.16
C GLU A 22 -3.71 14.12 2.83
N LEU A 23 -3.80 13.69 4.10
CA LEU A 23 -2.64 13.14 4.81
C LEU A 23 -2.26 11.74 4.33
N GLN A 24 -3.18 10.96 3.74
CA GLN A 24 -2.87 9.63 3.19
C GLN A 24 -2.19 9.71 1.81
N LEU A 25 -2.51 10.73 1.02
CA LEU A 25 -1.89 10.98 -0.29
C LEU A 25 -0.38 11.31 -0.20
N ARG A 26 0.08 11.90 0.92
CA ARG A 26 1.48 12.28 1.10
C ARG A 26 2.45 11.12 1.34
N TRP A 27 1.95 9.94 1.69
CA TRP A 27 2.79 8.76 1.94
C TRP A 27 2.91 7.84 0.72
N ALA A 28 2.24 8.17 -0.38
CA ALA A 28 2.10 7.28 -1.53
C ALA A 28 3.20 7.39 -2.58
N SER A 29 4.13 8.36 -2.55
CA SER A 29 5.33 8.34 -3.42
C SER A 29 6.38 9.42 -3.12
N PRO A 30 7.68 9.07 -3.07
CA PRO A 30 8.76 10.01 -3.30
C PRO A 30 9.04 10.11 -4.82
N ALA A 31 9.00 11.35 -5.33
CA ALA A 31 9.52 11.81 -6.61
C ALA A 31 8.82 11.29 -7.90
N VAL A 32 8.20 12.24 -8.62
CA VAL A 32 7.59 12.11 -9.97
C VAL A 32 6.16 11.55 -10.04
N ALA A 33 5.31 11.85 -9.05
CA ALA A 33 3.91 12.12 -9.38
C ALA A 33 3.87 13.44 -10.19
N LYS A 34 4.12 13.32 -11.51
CA LYS A 34 3.80 14.35 -12.50
C LYS A 34 2.39 14.86 -12.21
N ASP A 35 2.13 16.11 -12.54
CA ASP A 35 0.78 16.67 -12.63
C ASP A 35 -0.05 16.00 -13.76
N ASP A 36 -0.05 14.67 -13.83
CA ASP A 36 -0.89 13.87 -14.69
C ASP A 36 -2.25 13.69 -14.02
N PRO A 37 -3.31 14.33 -14.53
CA PRO A 37 -4.66 14.20 -13.97
C PRO A 37 -5.17 12.76 -14.01
N LEU A 38 -4.76 11.97 -15.00
CA LEU A 38 -5.22 10.58 -15.16
C LEU A 38 -4.63 9.67 -14.08
N TYR A 39 -3.36 9.86 -13.72
CA TYR A 39 -2.76 9.11 -12.62
C TYR A 39 -3.39 9.47 -11.28
N LYS A 40 -3.68 10.77 -11.05
CA LYS A 40 -4.38 11.22 -9.83
C LYS A 40 -5.78 10.60 -9.74
N GLU A 41 -6.55 10.62 -10.84
CA GLU A 41 -7.87 9.99 -10.91
C GLU A 41 -7.79 8.47 -10.70
N TYR A 42 -6.79 7.82 -11.29
CA TYR A 42 -6.54 6.39 -11.08
C TYR A 42 -6.33 6.08 -9.60
N VAL A 43 -5.40 6.76 -8.92
CA VAL A 43 -5.12 6.53 -7.49
C VAL A 43 -6.36 6.80 -6.64
N GLN A 44 -7.10 7.88 -6.90
CA GLN A 44 -8.36 8.17 -6.20
C GLN A 44 -9.38 7.04 -6.37
N SER A 45 -9.49 6.49 -7.58
CA SER A 45 -10.44 5.41 -7.86
C SER A 45 -10.14 4.12 -7.10
N LEU A 46 -8.89 3.86 -6.70
CA LEU A 46 -8.51 2.70 -5.88
C LEU A 46 -9.18 2.73 -4.50
N PHE A 47 -9.47 3.93 -3.98
CA PHE A 47 -10.16 4.11 -2.69
C PHE A 47 -11.68 4.23 -2.84
N LEU A 48 -12.14 4.86 -3.92
CA LEU A 48 -13.55 5.23 -4.10
C LEU A 48 -14.40 4.11 -4.70
N VAL A 49 -13.81 3.23 -5.52
CA VAL A 49 -14.52 2.16 -6.20
C VAL A 49 -14.36 0.86 -5.39
N PRO A 50 -15.45 0.32 -4.80
CA PRO A 50 -15.37 -0.91 -4.02
C PRO A 50 -14.76 -2.06 -4.82
N GLY A 51 -13.77 -2.74 -4.25
CA GLY A 51 -13.11 -3.90 -4.88
C GLY A 51 -12.02 -3.56 -5.91
N LYS A 52 -11.94 -2.32 -6.40
CA LYS A 52 -10.99 -1.96 -7.48
C LYS A 52 -9.53 -2.17 -7.10
N ALA A 53 -9.12 -1.80 -5.89
CA ALA A 53 -7.74 -2.02 -5.45
C ALA A 53 -7.36 -3.50 -5.42
N GLN A 54 -8.30 -4.38 -5.04
CA GLN A 54 -8.09 -5.83 -5.01
C GLN A 54 -7.98 -6.41 -6.43
N GLU A 55 -8.87 -6.01 -7.33
CA GLU A 55 -8.84 -6.41 -8.74
C GLU A 55 -7.54 -5.98 -9.43
N GLU A 56 -7.14 -4.72 -9.24
CA GLU A 56 -5.87 -4.21 -9.78
C GLU A 56 -4.67 -4.94 -9.19
N PHE A 57 -4.72 -5.28 -7.90
CA PHE A 57 -3.65 -6.04 -7.26
C PHE A 57 -3.51 -7.42 -7.91
N GLU A 58 -4.60 -8.15 -8.14
CA GLU A 58 -4.57 -9.47 -8.77
C GLU A 58 -4.01 -9.40 -10.20
N ARG A 59 -4.40 -8.38 -10.96
CA ARG A 59 -3.88 -8.10 -12.30
C ARG A 59 -2.37 -7.84 -12.27
N LEU A 60 -1.91 -6.98 -11.37
CA LEU A 60 -0.50 -6.60 -11.25
C LEU A 60 0.37 -7.71 -10.66
N ALA A 61 -0.15 -8.50 -9.72
CA ALA A 61 0.51 -9.67 -9.17
C ALA A 61 0.80 -10.72 -10.26
N THR A 62 -0.01 -10.76 -11.32
CA THR A 62 0.22 -11.64 -12.47
C THR A 62 1.17 -11.00 -13.49
N ALA A 63 0.99 -9.71 -13.79
CA ALA A 63 1.78 -9.02 -14.81
C ALA A 63 3.22 -8.69 -14.36
N SER A 64 3.41 -8.47 -13.07
CA SER A 64 4.69 -8.05 -12.48
C SER A 64 4.86 -8.67 -11.08
N PRO A 65 4.95 -10.01 -11.01
CA PRO A 65 4.93 -10.75 -9.74
C PRO A 65 6.06 -10.32 -8.80
N LEU A 66 7.29 -10.21 -9.30
CA LEU A 66 8.46 -9.87 -8.48
C LEU A 66 8.39 -8.45 -7.92
N LEU A 67 7.99 -7.48 -8.76
CA LEU A 67 7.80 -6.10 -8.33
C LEU A 67 6.66 -5.97 -7.31
N THR A 68 5.57 -6.70 -7.53
CA THR A 68 4.44 -6.73 -6.59
C THR A 68 4.85 -7.39 -5.27
N SER A 69 5.64 -8.47 -5.30
CA SER A 69 6.17 -9.12 -4.08
C SER A 69 7.09 -8.18 -3.31
N TYR A 70 7.96 -7.47 -4.01
CA TYR A 70 8.84 -6.46 -3.42
C TYR A 70 8.04 -5.33 -2.77
N ALA A 71 7.08 -4.73 -3.48
CA ALA A 71 6.21 -3.70 -2.95
C ALA A 71 5.42 -4.20 -1.72
N MET A 72 4.93 -5.43 -1.75
CA MET A 72 4.20 -6.03 -0.62
C MET A 72 5.09 -6.16 0.60
N ALA A 73 6.34 -6.61 0.44
CA ALA A 73 7.31 -6.69 1.53
C ALA A 73 7.60 -5.31 2.15
N LEU A 74 7.63 -4.25 1.34
CA LEU A 74 7.83 -2.89 1.83
C LEU A 74 6.64 -2.38 2.66
N PHE A 75 5.41 -2.49 2.13
CA PHE A 75 4.24 -1.90 2.77
C PHE A 75 3.68 -2.72 3.93
N THR A 76 3.90 -4.03 3.95
CA THR A 76 3.38 -4.89 5.03
C THR A 76 4.35 -5.13 6.17
N LYS A 77 5.61 -4.66 6.07
CA LYS A 77 6.68 -4.92 7.05
C LYS A 77 6.24 -4.76 8.50
N ASN A 78 5.68 -3.60 8.84
CA ASN A 78 5.31 -3.27 10.22
C ASN A 78 3.99 -3.92 10.63
N ARG A 79 3.04 -4.00 9.68
CA ARG A 79 1.67 -4.47 9.95
C ARG A 79 1.59 -5.99 10.11
N CYS A 80 2.31 -6.70 9.25
CA CYS A 80 2.27 -8.16 9.15
C CYS A 80 3.58 -8.83 9.62
N SER A 81 4.49 -8.07 10.23
CA SER A 81 5.80 -8.55 10.67
C SER A 81 6.55 -9.31 9.58
N THR A 82 6.42 -8.87 8.33
CA THR A 82 7.06 -9.51 7.19
C THR A 82 8.56 -9.21 7.20
N PRO A 83 9.42 -10.21 6.91
CA PRO A 83 10.85 -9.97 6.80
C PRO A 83 11.13 -8.98 5.65
N PRO A 84 12.24 -8.22 5.73
CA PRO A 84 12.67 -7.39 4.61
C PRO A 84 12.92 -8.27 3.37
N ALA A 85 12.61 -7.73 2.20
CA ALA A 85 12.91 -8.38 0.92
C ALA A 85 14.42 -8.61 0.77
N SER A 86 14.81 -9.75 0.19
CA SER A 86 16.21 -10.05 -0.10
C SER A 86 16.77 -9.15 -1.19
N ASP A 87 18.09 -8.96 -1.19
CA ASP A 87 18.78 -8.21 -2.26
C ASP A 87 18.52 -8.81 -3.65
N ALA A 88 18.35 -10.14 -3.72
CA ALA A 88 18.01 -10.83 -4.97
C ALA A 88 16.61 -10.45 -5.46
N LEU A 89 15.62 -10.40 -4.57
CA LEU A 89 14.26 -9.97 -4.91
C LEU A 89 14.23 -8.49 -5.30
N ILE A 90 14.92 -7.64 -4.54
CA ILE A 90 15.04 -6.20 -4.84
C ILE A 90 15.63 -6.01 -6.24
N LYS A 91 16.74 -6.67 -6.55
CA LYS A 91 17.39 -6.57 -7.87
C LYS A 91 16.47 -7.08 -8.98
N ALA A 92 15.83 -8.23 -8.79
CA ALA A 92 14.95 -8.82 -9.79
C ALA A 92 13.67 -8.00 -10.03
N ALA A 93 13.22 -7.24 -9.02
CA ALA A 93 12.13 -6.29 -9.12
C ALA A 93 12.52 -4.98 -9.83
N GLY A 94 13.78 -4.78 -10.22
CA GLY A 94 14.28 -3.54 -10.82
C GLY A 94 14.84 -2.53 -9.82
N GLY A 95 15.03 -2.91 -8.56
CA GLY A 95 15.69 -2.10 -7.54
C GLY A 95 14.99 -0.76 -7.28
N THR A 96 15.80 0.28 -7.06
CA THR A 96 15.32 1.66 -6.89
C THR A 96 14.76 2.26 -8.17
N ASP A 97 15.15 1.74 -9.34
CA ASP A 97 14.71 2.28 -10.63
C ASP A 97 13.23 1.93 -10.89
N ALA A 98 12.74 0.84 -10.30
CA ALA A 98 11.35 0.43 -10.39
C ALA A 98 10.39 1.57 -10.00
N PHE A 99 10.74 2.38 -8.99
CA PHE A 99 9.94 3.50 -8.51
C PHE A 99 9.80 4.65 -9.51
N THR A 100 10.63 4.69 -10.55
CA THR A 100 10.65 5.77 -11.55
C THR A 100 9.89 5.42 -12.83
N THR A 101 9.37 4.18 -12.90
CA THR A 101 8.61 3.69 -14.05
C THR A 101 7.11 3.81 -13.77
N GLU A 102 6.32 4.11 -14.80
CA GLU A 102 4.86 4.16 -14.69
C GLU A 102 4.28 2.82 -14.16
N ALA A 103 4.85 1.70 -14.60
CA ALA A 103 4.45 0.37 -14.12
C ALA A 103 4.72 0.22 -12.61
N GLY A 104 5.89 0.67 -12.14
CA GLY A 104 6.21 0.66 -10.72
C GLY A 104 5.32 1.59 -9.92
N GLU A 105 5.15 2.84 -10.34
CA GLU A 105 4.25 3.81 -9.69
C GLU A 105 2.83 3.25 -9.50
N ARG A 106 2.32 2.51 -10.48
CA ARG A 106 1.02 1.81 -10.38
C ARG A 106 1.06 0.67 -9.36
N VAL A 107 2.08 -0.19 -9.40
CA VAL A 107 2.26 -1.28 -8.42
C VAL A 107 2.35 -0.72 -7.00
N PHE A 108 3.16 0.31 -6.77
CA PHE A 108 3.33 0.92 -5.45
C PHE A 108 2.04 1.56 -4.95
N ALA A 109 1.30 2.26 -5.81
CA ALA A 109 -0.01 2.81 -5.43
C ALA A 109 -1.00 1.71 -5.03
N VAL A 110 -1.17 0.69 -5.88
CA VAL A 110 -2.13 -0.41 -5.63
C VAL A 110 -1.77 -1.19 -4.38
N VAL A 111 -0.51 -1.60 -4.24
CA VAL A 111 -0.05 -2.37 -3.08
C VAL A 111 -0.11 -1.53 -1.81
N GLY A 112 0.24 -0.24 -1.89
CA GLY A 112 0.10 0.69 -0.77
C GLY A 112 -1.34 0.80 -0.29
N VAL A 113 -2.31 0.90 -1.21
CA VAL A 113 -3.74 0.90 -0.88
C VAL A 113 -4.12 -0.42 -0.20
N VAL A 114 -3.88 -1.55 -0.85
CA VAL A 114 -4.26 -2.88 -0.32
C VAL A 114 -3.65 -3.13 1.06
N ALA A 115 -2.39 -2.78 1.27
CA ALA A 115 -1.70 -2.98 2.55
C ALA A 115 -2.21 -2.06 3.67
N THR A 116 -2.85 -0.94 3.34
CA THR A 116 -3.37 0.05 4.31
C THR A 116 -4.88 0.00 4.49
N MET A 117 -5.59 -0.89 3.79
CA MET A 117 -7.03 -1.09 3.97
C MET A 117 -7.37 -1.46 5.42
N THR A 118 -8.52 -0.98 5.89
CA THR A 118 -9.07 -1.37 7.19
C THR A 118 -9.75 -2.73 7.07
N TYR A 119 -9.58 -3.58 8.08
CA TYR A 119 -10.21 -4.90 8.12
C TYR A 119 -11.40 -4.89 9.08
N PRO A 120 -12.49 -5.61 8.76
CA PRO A 120 -13.67 -5.67 9.61
C PRO A 120 -13.44 -6.49 10.89
N SER A 121 -12.39 -7.31 10.94
CA SER A 121 -12.03 -8.10 12.13
C SER A 121 -10.54 -8.45 12.14
N VAL A 122 -10.06 -8.88 13.32
CA VAL A 122 -8.67 -9.35 13.51
C VAL A 122 -8.40 -10.60 12.66
N GLU A 123 -9.38 -11.49 12.50
CA GLU A 123 -9.25 -12.68 11.66
C GLU A 123 -9.13 -12.33 10.18
N ALA A 124 -9.82 -11.28 9.73
CA ALA A 124 -9.68 -10.79 8.35
C ALA A 124 -8.28 -10.19 8.11
N GLU A 125 -7.76 -9.43 9.08
CA GLU A 125 -6.40 -8.92 9.04
C GLU A 125 -5.34 -10.03 9.08
N ALA A 126 -5.53 -11.05 9.93
CA ALA A 126 -4.64 -12.20 9.99
C ALA A 126 -4.57 -12.95 8.66
N ARG A 127 -5.72 -13.18 8.00
CA ARG A 127 -5.78 -13.80 6.66
C ARG A 127 -5.07 -12.97 5.61
N PHE A 128 -5.21 -11.65 5.66
CA PHE A 128 -4.45 -10.75 4.79
C PHE A 128 -2.94 -10.91 5.02
N CYS A 129 -2.49 -10.85 6.27
CA CYS A 129 -1.07 -10.97 6.59
C CYS A 129 -0.48 -12.32 6.20
N GLU A 130 -1.21 -13.42 6.39
CA GLU A 130 -0.81 -14.75 5.92
C GLU A 130 -0.67 -14.78 4.39
N SER A 131 -1.62 -14.19 3.68
CA SER A 131 -1.61 -14.13 2.21
C SER A 131 -0.45 -13.27 1.69
N ALA A 132 -0.20 -12.12 2.32
CA ALA A 132 0.92 -11.24 1.99
C ALA A 132 2.26 -11.94 2.22
N GLN A 133 2.43 -12.61 3.37
CA GLN A 133 3.64 -13.39 3.67
C GLN A 133 3.87 -14.50 2.63
N ARG A 134 2.83 -15.27 2.29
CA ARG A 134 2.92 -16.33 1.27
C ARG A 134 3.30 -15.76 -0.09
N PHE A 135 2.74 -14.62 -0.47
CA PHE A 135 3.04 -13.97 -1.73
C PHE A 135 4.49 -13.47 -1.80
N ILE A 136 5.00 -12.86 -0.73
CA ILE A 136 6.41 -12.46 -0.61
C ILE A 136 7.33 -13.68 -0.69
N GLN A 137 7.04 -14.72 0.10
CA GLN A 137 7.83 -15.97 0.11
C GLN A 137 7.89 -16.64 -1.26
N THR A 138 6.81 -16.56 -2.05
CA THR A 138 6.79 -17.08 -3.41
C THR A 138 7.75 -16.31 -4.31
N GLY A 139 7.78 -14.98 -4.21
CA GLY A 139 8.75 -14.15 -4.93
C GLY A 139 10.20 -14.44 -4.52
N GLU A 140 10.45 -14.53 -3.22
CA GLU A 140 11.76 -14.88 -2.65
C GLU A 140 12.25 -16.26 -3.13
N LYS A 141 11.36 -17.26 -3.09
CA LYS A 141 11.67 -18.61 -3.56
C LYS A 141 12.01 -18.59 -5.05
N TYR A 142 11.19 -17.91 -5.86
CA TYR A 142 11.42 -17.81 -7.30
C TYR A 142 12.82 -17.27 -7.62
N VAL A 143 13.20 -16.14 -7.01
CA VAL A 143 14.52 -15.56 -7.25
C VAL A 143 15.65 -16.45 -6.72
N SER A 144 15.47 -17.12 -5.58
CA SER A 144 16.50 -18.02 -5.04
C SER A 144 16.78 -19.23 -5.95
N GLU A 145 15.76 -19.70 -6.67
CA GLU A 145 15.86 -20.84 -7.58
C GLU A 145 16.43 -20.43 -8.95
N HIS A 146 16.22 -19.19 -9.38
CA HIS A 146 16.54 -18.73 -10.74
C HIS A 146 17.68 -17.69 -10.82
N ALA A 147 18.24 -17.24 -9.70
CA ALA A 147 19.38 -16.33 -9.68
C ALA A 147 20.76 -17.03 -9.85
N ARG A 148 20.80 -18.23 -10.44
CA ARG A 148 22.03 -18.99 -10.72
C ARG A 148 22.48 -18.86 -12.17
#